data_AF-A0A8J8BXB0-F1
#
_entry.id   AF-A0A8J8BXB0-F1
#
_cell.length_a   1.000
_cell.length_b   1.000
_cell.length_c   1.000
_cell.angle_alpha   90.00
_cell.angle_beta   90.00
_cell.angle_gamma   90.00
#
_symmetry.space_group_name_H-M   'P 1'
#
loop_
_entity.id
_entity.type
_entity.pdbx_description
1 polymer ?
#
loop_
_entity_poly.entity_id
_entity_poly.type
_entity_poly.pdbx_seq_one_letter_code
_entity_poly.pdbx_strand_id
1 'polypeptide(L)'
;MMRMVIRTWNRNNRAEKIEEILRTLNQTGLARVEYFKEGSSLKALVLPGRTLQEVTSNEWSHVRGSYQGENAFEIFDSVFGPYGYFFDENFDQGEIQEILNAFCSAGISVFDSSPKGKKVLILVHSFVALLGLAGVVYGFVHGNLLLVISYSLFMLGSLLLLILRYRRKKTHRLAGQELNP
;
A
#
# COMPACT_ATOMS: atom_id res chain seq x y z
N MET A 1 2.73 -10.33 -1.39
CA MET A 1 1.63 -9.39 -1.70
C MET A 1 0.35 -10.11 -1.35
N MET A 2 -0.40 -9.55 -0.41
CA MET A 2 -1.63 -10.13 0.08
C MET A 2 -2.73 -10.05 -0.96
N ARG A 3 -3.65 -11.02 -1.00
CA ARG A 3 -4.83 -10.95 -1.87
C ARG A 3 -6.09 -11.18 -1.05
N MET A 4 -7.04 -10.25 -1.14
CA MET A 4 -8.38 -10.45 -0.63
C MET A 4 -9.19 -11.25 -1.66
N VAL A 5 -9.90 -12.27 -1.18
CA VAL A 5 -10.83 -13.05 -1.99
C VAL A 5 -12.23 -12.57 -1.68
N ILE A 6 -12.79 -11.83 -2.63
CA ILE A 6 -14.12 -11.25 -2.53
C ILE A 6 -15.12 -12.31 -3.02
N ARG A 7 -15.85 -12.92 -2.09
CA ARG A 7 -16.87 -13.93 -2.41
C ARG A 7 -18.20 -13.22 -2.59
N THR A 8 -19.03 -13.70 -3.52
CA THR A 8 -20.44 -13.30 -3.70
C THR A 8 -20.71 -11.88 -4.22
N TRP A 9 -19.69 -11.09 -4.57
CA TRP A 9 -19.90 -9.78 -5.18
C TRP A 9 -20.28 -9.91 -6.65
N ASN A 10 -21.28 -9.13 -7.06
CA ASN A 10 -21.72 -8.94 -8.43
C ASN A 10 -22.02 -7.45 -8.65
N ARG A 11 -22.32 -7.06 -9.90
CA ARG A 11 -22.60 -5.65 -10.23
C ARG A 11 -23.74 -5.01 -9.43
N ASN A 12 -24.66 -5.82 -8.91
CA ASN A 12 -25.87 -5.35 -8.23
C ASN A 12 -25.65 -5.13 -6.73
N ASN A 13 -24.71 -5.84 -6.11
CA ASN A 13 -24.45 -5.75 -4.65
C ASN A 13 -23.08 -5.16 -4.30
N ARG A 14 -22.18 -4.93 -5.27
CA ARG A 14 -20.82 -4.43 -5.01
C ARG A 14 -20.79 -3.07 -4.29
N ALA A 15 -21.74 -2.18 -4.59
CA ALA A 15 -21.82 -0.86 -3.95
C ALA A 15 -22.26 -1.00 -2.49
N GLU A 16 -23.34 -1.75 -2.25
CA GLU A 16 -23.85 -2.07 -0.90
C GLU A 16 -22.78 -2.72 -0.03
N LYS A 17 -21.96 -3.61 -0.59
CA LYS A 17 -20.87 -4.25 0.14
C LYS A 17 -19.74 -3.31 0.52
N ILE A 18 -19.45 -2.30 -0.31
CA ILE A 18 -18.50 -1.24 0.07
C ILE A 18 -19.10 -0.36 1.17
N GLU A 19 -20.38 -0.03 1.07
CA GLU A 19 -21.10 0.72 2.10
C GLU A 19 -21.14 -0.05 3.43
N GLU A 20 -21.28 -1.38 3.40
CA GLU A 20 -21.21 -2.23 4.58
C GLU A 20 -19.83 -2.16 5.26
N ILE A 21 -18.74 -2.22 4.48
CA ILE A 21 -17.36 -2.04 5.00
C ILE A 21 -17.23 -0.65 5.64
N LEU A 22 -17.63 0.40 4.92
CA LEU A 22 -17.57 1.78 5.42
C LEU A 22 -18.36 1.97 6.69
N ARG A 23 -19.58 1.44 6.75
CA ARG A 23 -20.46 1.53 7.91
C ARG A 23 -19.83 0.88 9.13
N THR A 24 -19.26 -0.31 8.97
CA THR A 24 -18.59 -1.02 10.08
C THR A 24 -17.33 -0.28 10.53
N LEU A 25 -16.50 0.21 9.61
CA LEU A 25 -15.31 0.99 9.97
C LEU A 25 -15.67 2.33 10.62
N ASN A 26 -16.76 2.98 10.19
CA ASN A 26 -17.22 4.23 10.76
C ASN A 26 -17.79 4.10 12.19
N GLN A 27 -18.01 2.87 12.68
CA GLN A 27 -18.38 2.65 14.09
C GLN A 27 -17.17 2.79 15.03
N THR A 28 -15.97 2.50 14.54
CA THR A 28 -14.75 2.45 15.35
C THR A 28 -13.75 3.56 15.00
N GLY A 29 -13.91 4.20 13.84
CA GLY A 29 -13.02 5.26 13.39
C GLY A 29 -13.54 6.07 12.21
N LEU A 30 -12.67 6.85 11.58
CA LEU A 30 -13.02 7.63 10.40
C LEU A 30 -12.62 6.87 9.14
N ALA A 31 -13.61 6.41 8.37
CA ALA A 31 -13.42 5.73 7.10
C ALA A 31 -13.92 6.58 5.94
N ARG A 32 -13.13 6.64 4.86
CA ARG A 32 -13.50 7.30 3.61
C ARG A 32 -13.21 6.38 2.44
N VAL A 33 -14.05 6.44 1.41
CA VAL A 33 -13.84 5.70 0.16
C VAL A 33 -13.86 6.67 -1.01
N GLU A 34 -12.89 6.48 -1.90
CA GLU A 34 -12.77 7.16 -3.17
C GLU A 34 -13.07 6.16 -4.29
N TYR A 35 -13.94 6.56 -5.22
CA TYR A 35 -14.38 5.74 -6.35
C TYR A 35 -13.74 6.24 -7.64
N PHE A 36 -13.18 5.31 -8.41
CA PHE A 36 -12.40 5.62 -9.60
C PHE A 36 -12.87 4.80 -10.80
N LYS A 37 -12.86 5.44 -11.98
CA LYS A 37 -13.11 4.78 -13.27
C LYS A 37 -11.83 4.76 -14.09
N GLU A 38 -11.39 3.57 -14.47
CA GLU A 38 -10.29 3.37 -15.42
C GLU A 38 -10.81 3.04 -16.81
N GLY A 39 -10.17 3.61 -17.83
CA GLY A 39 -10.50 3.37 -19.24
C GLY A 39 -10.13 1.99 -19.78
N SER A 40 -9.42 1.13 -19.03
CA SER A 40 -9.32 -0.32 -19.27
C SER A 40 -8.51 -1.03 -18.17
N SER A 41 -9.02 -2.17 -17.70
CA SER A 41 -8.48 -3.00 -16.61
C SER A 41 -7.07 -3.57 -16.84
N LEU A 42 -6.62 -3.70 -18.10
CA LEU A 42 -5.26 -4.14 -18.43
C LEU A 42 -4.19 -3.05 -18.24
N LYS A 43 -4.57 -1.76 -18.30
CA LYS A 43 -3.62 -0.65 -18.17
C LYS A 43 -3.30 -0.32 -16.70
N ALA A 44 -4.22 -0.63 -15.80
CA ALA A 44 -4.10 -0.52 -14.34
C ALA A 44 -2.92 -1.31 -13.78
N LEU A 45 -2.73 -2.52 -14.32
CA LEU A 45 -1.72 -3.47 -13.86
C LEU A 45 -0.28 -3.03 -14.22
N VAL A 46 -0.13 -2.18 -15.24
CA VAL A 46 1.17 -1.88 -15.88
C VAL A 46 1.74 -0.51 -15.45
N LEU A 47 0.90 0.43 -15.03
CA LEU A 47 1.32 1.81 -14.75
C LEU A 47 0.70 2.35 -13.45
N PRO A 48 1.33 2.09 -12.28
CA PRO A 48 0.91 2.72 -11.03
C PRO A 48 1.16 4.23 -11.10
N GLY A 49 0.09 5.04 -11.10
CA GLY A 49 0.19 6.50 -10.98
C GLY A 49 -0.54 7.36 -12.02
N ARG A 50 -1.56 6.84 -12.72
CA ARG A 50 -2.40 7.70 -13.60
C ARG A 50 -3.54 8.38 -12.83
N THR A 51 -3.92 9.55 -13.34
CA THR A 51 -5.04 10.39 -12.89
C THR A 51 -6.33 9.58 -12.92
N LEU A 52 -6.78 9.17 -11.75
CA LEU A 52 -8.04 8.49 -11.57
C LEU A 52 -9.14 9.56 -11.57
N GLN A 53 -10.16 9.41 -12.42
CA GLN A 53 -11.30 10.31 -12.40
C GLN A 53 -12.25 9.83 -11.30
N GLU A 54 -12.55 10.73 -10.37
CA GLU A 54 -13.54 10.47 -9.33
C GLU A 54 -14.93 10.33 -9.98
N VAL A 55 -15.65 9.29 -9.59
CA VAL A 55 -16.97 8.95 -10.14
C VAL A 55 -17.95 8.60 -9.02
N THR A 56 -19.23 8.61 -9.33
CA THR A 56 -20.28 8.14 -8.43
C THR A 56 -20.22 6.62 -8.23
N SER A 57 -20.74 6.16 -7.07
CA SER A 57 -20.68 4.80 -6.51
C SER A 57 -21.08 3.63 -7.43
N ASN A 58 -21.73 3.89 -8.57
CA ASN A 58 -22.27 2.82 -9.43
C ASN A 58 -21.41 2.48 -10.67
N GLU A 59 -20.44 3.32 -11.05
CA GLU A 59 -19.69 3.15 -12.31
C GLU A 59 -18.18 2.89 -12.14
N TRP A 60 -17.74 2.61 -10.92
CA TRP A 60 -16.32 2.43 -10.63
C TRP A 60 -15.75 1.11 -11.19
N SER A 61 -14.45 1.16 -11.46
CA SER A 61 -13.60 0.00 -11.71
C SER A 61 -12.50 -0.16 -10.66
N HIS A 62 -12.26 0.88 -9.85
CA HIS A 62 -11.32 0.86 -8.75
C HIS A 62 -11.89 1.66 -7.58
N VAL A 63 -11.73 1.13 -6.37
CA VAL A 63 -12.17 1.73 -5.12
C VAL A 63 -10.99 1.74 -4.18
N ARG A 64 -10.72 2.89 -3.56
CA ARG A 64 -9.73 3.03 -2.49
C ARG A 64 -10.44 3.36 -1.19
N GLY A 65 -10.22 2.55 -0.16
CA GLY A 65 -10.66 2.83 1.19
C GLY A 65 -9.52 3.30 2.07
N SER A 66 -9.78 4.35 2.84
CA SER A 66 -8.91 4.87 3.89
C SER A 66 -9.57 4.73 5.25
N TYR A 67 -8.77 4.43 6.27
CA TYR A 67 -9.17 4.35 7.67
C TYR A 67 -8.21 5.19 8.50
N GLN A 68 -8.73 6.04 9.39
CA GLN A 68 -7.93 6.95 10.21
C GLN A 68 -6.94 7.82 9.39
N GLY A 69 -7.33 8.18 8.16
CA GLY A 69 -6.52 8.99 7.24
C GLY A 69 -5.40 8.25 6.50
N GLU A 70 -5.25 6.93 6.72
CA GLU A 70 -4.28 6.08 6.03
C GLU A 70 -4.99 5.14 5.06
N ASN A 71 -4.35 4.79 3.94
CA ASN A 71 -4.92 3.85 2.98
C ASN A 71 -5.02 2.46 3.61
N ALA A 72 -6.24 1.94 3.72
CA ALA A 72 -6.52 0.64 4.32
C ALA A 72 -6.68 -0.45 3.25
N PHE A 73 -7.35 -0.14 2.14
CA PHE A 73 -7.57 -1.14 1.08
C PHE A 73 -7.78 -0.52 -0.30
N GLU A 74 -7.58 -1.35 -1.32
CA GLU A 74 -7.96 -1.07 -2.70
C GLU A 74 -8.72 -2.26 -3.27
N ILE A 75 -9.80 -2.02 -4.01
CA ILE A 75 -10.64 -3.04 -4.67
C ILE A 75 -10.75 -2.68 -6.14
N PHE A 76 -10.49 -3.65 -7.00
CA PHE A 76 -10.53 -3.52 -8.45
C PHE A 76 -11.64 -4.40 -8.99
N ASP A 77 -12.50 -3.84 -9.83
CA ASP A 77 -13.46 -4.61 -10.61
C ASP A 77 -12.78 -5.16 -11.86
N SER A 78 -12.80 -6.48 -12.02
CA SER A 78 -12.12 -7.17 -13.10
C SER A 78 -13.08 -8.11 -13.83
N VAL A 79 -12.71 -8.49 -15.06
CA VAL A 79 -13.50 -9.45 -15.85
C VAL A 79 -13.65 -10.81 -15.14
N PHE A 80 -12.69 -11.16 -14.27
CA PHE A 80 -12.70 -12.39 -13.48
C PHE A 80 -13.38 -12.22 -12.10
N GLY A 81 -14.10 -11.11 -11.91
CA GLY A 81 -14.67 -10.70 -10.64
C GLY A 81 -13.77 -9.74 -9.86
N PRO A 82 -14.32 -9.10 -8.81
CA PRO A 82 -13.58 -8.13 -8.03
C PRO A 82 -12.46 -8.80 -7.23
N TYR A 83 -11.34 -8.12 -7.12
CA TYR A 83 -10.24 -8.51 -6.25
C TYR A 83 -9.70 -7.28 -5.53
N GLY A 84 -9.05 -7.47 -4.39
CA GLY A 84 -8.53 -6.34 -3.63
C GLY A 84 -7.27 -6.63 -2.84
N TYR A 85 -6.71 -5.55 -2.32
CA TYR A 85 -5.53 -5.51 -1.47
C TYR A 85 -5.86 -4.85 -0.14
N PHE A 86 -5.29 -5.40 0.93
CA PHE A 86 -5.33 -4.83 2.27
C PHE A 86 -3.92 -4.35 2.64
N PHE A 87 -3.81 -3.15 3.21
CA PHE A 87 -2.57 -2.52 3.61
C PHE A 87 -2.52 -2.43 5.14
N ASP A 88 -1.74 -3.29 5.78
CA ASP A 88 -1.62 -3.38 7.25
C ASP A 88 -0.51 -2.50 7.85
N GLU A 89 0.32 -1.90 7.01
CA GLU A 89 1.62 -1.33 7.40
C GLU A 89 1.56 -0.08 8.28
N ASN A 90 0.39 0.56 8.33
CA ASN A 90 0.16 1.80 9.06
C ASN A 90 -0.80 1.62 10.24
N PHE A 91 -1.27 0.39 10.48
CA PHE A 91 -2.27 0.08 11.47
C PHE A 91 -1.69 -0.80 12.58
N ASP A 92 -2.16 -0.60 13.81
CA ASP A 92 -1.86 -1.49 14.92
C ASP A 92 -2.72 -2.77 14.86
N GLN A 93 -2.48 -3.73 15.77
CA GLN A 93 -3.21 -4.99 15.77
C GLN A 93 -4.72 -4.82 16.03
N GLY A 94 -5.12 -3.81 16.81
CA GLY A 94 -6.52 -3.50 17.06
C GLY A 94 -7.19 -2.95 15.81
N GLU A 95 -6.58 -1.95 15.18
CA GLU A 95 -7.05 -1.35 13.93
C GLU A 95 -7.11 -2.38 12.78
N ILE A 96 -6.10 -3.26 12.67
CA ILE A 96 -6.12 -4.36 11.70
C ILE A 96 -7.33 -5.27 11.97
N GLN A 97 -7.61 -5.61 13.22
CA GLN A 97 -8.74 -6.47 13.56
C GLN A 97 -10.08 -5.80 13.23
N GLU A 98 -10.22 -4.49 13.46
CA GLU A 98 -11.41 -3.72 13.08
C GLU A 98 -11.63 -3.75 11.57
N ILE A 99 -10.58 -3.54 10.78
CA ILE A 99 -10.64 -3.59 9.32
C ILE A 99 -10.99 -5.01 8.83
N LEU A 100 -10.40 -6.05 9.42
CA LEU A 100 -10.74 -7.43 9.10
C LEU A 100 -12.19 -7.75 9.46
N ASN A 101 -12.70 -7.27 10.60
CA ASN A 101 -14.10 -7.44 10.99
C ASN A 101 -15.04 -6.76 9.99
N ALA A 102 -14.69 -5.57 9.50
CA ALA A 102 -15.45 -4.88 8.46
C ALA A 102 -15.48 -5.69 7.15
N PHE A 103 -14.36 -6.26 6.72
CA PHE A 103 -14.32 -7.15 5.55
C PHE A 103 -15.15 -8.42 5.74
N CYS A 104 -15.07 -9.05 6.91
CA CYS A 104 -15.88 -10.21 7.24
C CYS A 104 -17.38 -9.89 7.21
N SER A 105 -17.79 -8.72 7.72
CA SER A 105 -19.20 -8.28 7.65
C SER A 105 -19.69 -8.18 6.21
N ALA A 106 -18.85 -7.68 5.31
CA ALA A 106 -19.13 -7.60 3.87
C ALA A 106 -18.93 -8.91 3.09
N GLY A 107 -18.67 -10.04 3.77
CA GLY A 107 -18.50 -11.36 3.15
C GLY A 107 -17.17 -11.54 2.38
N ILE A 108 -16.15 -10.74 2.70
CA ILE A 108 -14.82 -10.84 2.10
C ILE A 108 -13.95 -11.77 2.96
N SER A 109 -13.24 -12.70 2.31
CA SER A 109 -12.26 -13.55 2.96
C SER A 109 -10.85 -13.01 2.68
N VAL A 110 -10.14 -12.62 3.73
CA VAL A 110 -8.75 -12.21 3.66
C VAL A 110 -7.87 -13.44 3.91
N PHE A 111 -7.02 -13.79 2.95
CA PHE A 111 -6.27 -15.06 3.00
C PHE A 111 -5.01 -15.02 3.87
N ASP A 112 -4.64 -13.84 4.39
CA ASP A 112 -3.61 -13.54 5.41
C ASP A 112 -3.37 -12.00 5.39
N SER A 113 -2.61 -11.43 6.33
CA SER A 113 -2.23 -9.99 6.38
C SER A 113 -0.85 -9.79 5.76
N SER A 114 -0.56 -8.65 5.10
CA SER A 114 0.68 -8.47 4.35
C SER A 114 1.91 -8.85 5.20
N PRO A 115 2.58 -9.99 4.92
CA PRO A 115 3.62 -10.43 5.81
C PRO A 115 4.89 -9.73 5.39
N LYS A 116 5.47 -8.93 6.29
CA LYS A 116 6.92 -8.80 6.51
C LYS A 116 7.80 -8.31 5.34
N GLY A 117 7.30 -8.21 4.11
CA GLY A 117 8.10 -8.00 2.89
C GLY A 117 8.67 -6.60 2.81
N LYS A 118 8.00 -5.60 3.41
CA LYS A 118 8.55 -4.25 3.57
C LYS A 118 9.61 -4.18 4.65
N LYS A 119 9.46 -4.91 5.77
CA LYS A 119 10.52 -5.07 6.79
C LYS A 119 11.74 -5.79 6.20
N VAL A 120 11.53 -6.89 5.46
CA VAL A 120 12.59 -7.61 4.75
C VAL A 120 13.27 -6.70 3.72
N LEU A 121 12.52 -5.92 2.94
CA LEU A 121 13.14 -5.02 1.96
C LEU A 121 13.95 -3.89 2.63
N ILE A 122 13.45 -3.31 3.73
CA ILE A 122 14.21 -2.33 4.54
C ILE A 122 15.46 -3.00 5.11
N LEU A 123 15.35 -4.23 5.61
CA LEU A 123 16.45 -4.99 6.19
C LEU A 123 17.48 -5.37 5.12
N VAL A 124 17.05 -5.73 3.91
CA VAL A 124 17.91 -5.96 2.74
C VAL A 124 18.62 -4.67 2.32
N HIS A 125 17.91 -3.54 2.19
CA HIS A 125 18.55 -2.27 1.83
C HIS A 125 19.52 -1.77 2.91
N SER A 126 19.19 -1.99 4.18
CA SER A 126 20.08 -1.65 5.30
C SER A 126 21.31 -2.55 5.33
N PHE A 127 21.14 -3.85 5.09
CA PHE A 127 22.23 -4.81 4.99
C PHE A 127 23.14 -4.52 3.80
N VAL A 128 22.57 -4.18 2.64
CA VAL A 128 23.31 -3.76 1.45
C VAL A 128 24.08 -2.46 1.70
N ALA A 129 23.52 -1.49 2.43
CA ALA A 129 24.23 -0.28 2.80
C ALA A 129 25.43 -0.56 3.73
N LEU A 130 25.28 -1.50 4.68
CA LEU A 130 26.37 -1.94 5.57
C LEU A 130 27.47 -2.67 4.80
N LEU A 131 27.11 -3.54 3.85
CA LEU A 131 28.08 -4.18 2.95
C LEU A 131 28.79 -3.17 2.05
N GLY A 132 28.06 -2.16 1.56
CA GLY A 132 28.60 -0.99 0.86
C GLY A 132 29.70 -0.32 1.66
N LEU A 133 29.42 0.00 2.93
CA LEU A 133 30.39 0.62 3.84
C LEU A 133 31.63 -0.26 4.07
N ALA A 134 31.45 -1.57 4.30
CA ALA A 134 32.56 -2.50 4.48
C ALA A 134 33.44 -2.58 3.23
N GLY A 135 32.84 -2.60 2.04
CA GLY A 135 33.57 -2.58 0.76
C GLY A 135 34.34 -1.28 0.52
N VAL A 136 33.78 -0.13 0.92
CA VAL A 136 34.49 1.16 0.91
C VAL A 136 35.72 1.13 1.82
N VAL A 137 35.56 0.68 3.06
CA VAL A 137 36.68 0.56 4.03
C VAL A 137 37.76 -0.38 3.49
N TYR A 138 37.37 -1.54 2.96
CA TYR A 138 38.30 -2.49 2.34
C TYR A 138 39.05 -1.88 1.15
N GLY A 139 38.34 -1.17 0.26
CA GLY A 139 38.92 -0.47 -0.88
C GLY A 139 39.94 0.59 -0.47
N PHE A 140 39.68 1.34 0.60
CA PHE A 140 40.64 2.30 1.17
C PHE A 140 41.89 1.61 1.72
N VAL A 141 41.73 0.53 2.49
CA VAL A 141 42.85 -0.23 3.08
C VAL A 141 43.78 -0.79 2.00
N HIS A 142 43.24 -1.21 0.86
CA HIS A 142 44.00 -1.81 -0.23
C HIS A 142 44.36 -0.84 -1.36
N GLY A 143 44.10 0.46 -1.19
CA GLY A 143 44.40 1.49 -2.20
C GLY A 143 43.62 1.33 -3.51
N ASN A 144 42.50 0.61 -3.51
CA ASN A 144 41.72 0.33 -4.71
C ASN A 144 40.57 1.34 -4.86
N LEU A 145 40.87 2.43 -5.58
CA LEU A 145 39.93 3.53 -5.83
C LEU A 145 38.66 3.08 -6.58
N LEU A 146 38.75 2.10 -7.48
CA LEU A 146 37.60 1.57 -8.22
C LEU A 146 36.62 0.84 -7.29
N LEU A 147 37.13 0.09 -6.31
CA LEU A 147 36.30 -0.52 -5.27
C LEU A 147 35.66 0.55 -4.38
N VAL A 148 36.41 1.58 -3.98
CA VAL A 148 35.85 2.68 -3.18
C VAL A 148 34.69 3.38 -3.91
N ILE A 149 34.86 3.72 -5.18
CA ILE A 149 33.85 4.43 -5.97
C ILE A 149 32.61 3.55 -6.18
N SER A 150 32.81 2.30 -6.60
CA SER A 150 31.69 1.38 -6.90
C SER A 150 30.83 1.10 -5.67
N TYR A 151 31.44 0.80 -4.52
CA TYR A 151 30.69 0.52 -3.28
C TYR A 151 30.07 1.78 -2.67
N SER A 152 30.68 2.95 -2.86
CA SER A 152 30.09 4.24 -2.44
C SER A 152 28.81 4.57 -3.20
N LEU A 153 28.81 4.37 -4.52
CA LEU A 153 27.60 4.56 -5.35
C LEU A 153 26.48 3.60 -4.95
N PHE A 154 26.83 2.34 -4.65
CA PHE A 154 25.87 1.31 -4.23
C PHE A 154 25.25 1.62 -2.86
N MET A 155 26.06 2.12 -1.92
CA MET A 155 25.60 2.57 -0.60
C MET A 155 24.67 3.78 -0.71
N LEU A 156 25.07 4.81 -1.48
CA LEU A 156 24.27 6.02 -1.69
C LEU A 156 22.93 5.72 -2.32
N GLY A 157 22.89 4.84 -3.34
CA GLY A 157 21.64 4.41 -3.98
C GLY A 157 20.69 3.73 -2.98
N SER A 158 21.22 2.84 -2.14
CA SER A 158 20.43 2.13 -1.12
C SER A 158 19.88 3.08 -0.05
N LEU A 159 20.68 4.05 0.40
CA LEU A 159 20.27 5.09 1.35
C LEU A 159 19.21 6.02 0.75
N LEU A 160 19.36 6.43 -0.51
CA LEU A 160 18.40 7.29 -1.20
C LEU A 160 17.02 6.61 -1.29
N LEU A 161 16.99 5.32 -1.61
CA LEU A 161 15.75 4.53 -1.64
C LEU A 161 15.09 4.42 -0.27
N LEU A 162 15.87 4.30 0.81
CA LEU A 162 15.37 4.33 2.19
C LEU A 162 14.79 5.71 2.56
N ILE A 163 15.47 6.80 2.20
CA ILE A 163 15.05 8.18 2.49
C ILE A 163 13.77 8.55 1.73
N LEU A 164 13.69 8.22 0.43
CA LEU A 164 12.50 8.49 -0.39
C LEU A 164 11.27 7.77 0.16
N ARG A 165 11.44 6.53 0.63
CA ARG A 165 10.37 5.78 1.31
C ARG A 165 9.97 6.41 2.64
N TYR A 166 10.94 6.84 3.45
CA TYR A 166 10.65 7.48 4.73
C TYR A 166 9.91 8.81 4.56
N ARG A 167 10.32 9.64 3.59
CA ARG A 167 9.64 10.92 3.29
C ARG A 167 8.19 10.70 2.86
N ARG A 168 7.91 9.72 1.99
CA ARG A 168 6.55 9.41 1.53
C ARG A 168 5.60 9.06 2.68
N LYS A 169 6.07 8.32 3.68
CA LYS A 169 5.27 8.01 4.89
C LYS A 169 4.95 9.26 5.73
N LYS A 170 5.82 10.28 5.73
CA LYS A 170 5.59 11.54 6.44
C LYS A 170 4.64 12.48 5.69
N THR A 171 4.71 12.55 4.36
CA THR A 171 3.84 13.43 3.56
C THR A 171 2.37 13.00 3.60
N HIS A 172 2.10 11.69 3.64
CA HIS A 172 0.72 11.19 3.78
C HIS A 172 0.11 11.52 5.15
N ARG A 173 0.91 11.50 6.23
CA ARG A 173 0.46 11.89 7.58
C ARG A 173 0.14 13.39 7.71
N LEU A 174 0.88 14.25 7.03
CA LEU A 174 0.64 15.70 7.06
C LEU A 174 -0.58 16.10 6.22
N ALA A 175 -0.77 15.47 5.06
CA ALA A 175 -1.96 15.69 4.22
C ALA A 175 -3.27 15.22 4.89
N GLY A 176 -3.20 14.19 5.75
CA GLY A 176 -4.35 13.74 6.55
C GLY A 176 -4.71 14.68 7.72
N GLN A 177 -3.78 15.51 8.19
CA GLN A 177 -4.02 16.47 9.27
C GLN A 177 -4.56 17.83 8.80
N GLU A 178 -4.33 18.21 7.53
CA GLU A 178 -4.85 19.49 6.99
C GLU A 178 -6.33 19.42 6.54
N LEU A 179 -6.98 18.24 6.60
CA LEU A 179 -8.38 18.05 6.21
C LEU A 179 -9.37 17.98 7.40
N ASN A 180 -8.96 18.43 8.59
CA ASN A 180 -9.83 18.63 9.76
C ASN A 180 -9.58 20.03 10.36
N PRO A 181 -10.33 21.08 9.94
CA PRO A 181 -10.65 22.18 10.84
C PRO A 181 -11.59 21.73 11.97
#